data_AF-A0A090QR12-F1
#
_entry.id   AF-A0A090QR12-F1
#
_cell.length_a   1.000
_cell.length_b   1.000
_cell.length_c   1.000
_cell.angle_alpha   90.00
_cell.angle_beta   90.00
_cell.angle_gamma   90.00
#
_symmetry.space_group_name_H-M   'P 1'
#
loop_
_entity.id
_entity.type
_entity.pdbx_description
1 polymer ?
#
loop_
_entity_poly.entity_id
_entity_poly.type
_entity_poly.pdbx_seq_one_letter_code
_entity_poly.pdbx_strand_id
1 'polypeptide(L)'
;MAVASTGIIDHGILTALNPKNLGGLDHYPLQAVIAEITRLPVTVINDAQAAAWAEYQVLPEQVANMAFVTVSTGVGAGVVINHALHTGRHGIAGHAGHMLADPHGPRCGCGRTGCVEAIASGTAIGVAGQAHWAKTALVKLCMNITCREMNAPW
;
A
#
# COMPACT_ATOMS: atom_id res chain seq x y z
N MET A 1 9.03 -8.94 -18.92
CA MET A 1 8.92 -9.21 -17.47
C MET A 1 8.24 -8.03 -16.80
N ALA A 2 7.34 -8.27 -15.85
CA ALA A 2 6.67 -7.21 -15.09
C ALA A 2 6.97 -7.37 -13.59
N VAL A 3 7.19 -6.26 -12.90
CA VAL A 3 7.50 -6.20 -11.47
C VAL A 3 6.52 -5.26 -10.79
N ALA A 4 5.80 -5.78 -9.81
CA ALA A 4 5.01 -4.98 -8.88
C ALA A 4 5.88 -4.62 -7.67
N SER A 5 5.93 -3.34 -7.31
CA SER A 5 6.74 -2.85 -6.20
C SER A 5 5.92 -1.96 -5.26
N THR A 6 6.29 -1.93 -3.99
CA THR A 6 5.73 -0.95 -3.06
C THR A 6 6.28 0.45 -3.37
N GLY A 7 5.63 1.48 -2.86
CA GLY A 7 6.02 2.87 -3.10
C GLY A 7 5.61 3.39 -4.47
N ILE A 8 6.34 4.38 -4.95
CA ILE A 8 6.09 5.14 -6.18
C ILE A 8 7.12 4.73 -7.23
N ILE A 9 6.65 4.46 -8.45
CA ILE A 9 7.50 4.20 -9.61
C ILE A 9 7.42 5.39 -10.57
N ASP A 10 8.46 6.22 -10.57
CA ASP A 10 8.59 7.35 -11.47
C ASP A 10 9.53 7.00 -12.62
N HIS A 11 8.99 6.71 -13.80
CA HIS A 11 9.76 6.31 -14.99
C HIS A 11 10.80 5.20 -14.74
N GLY A 12 10.44 4.21 -13.92
CA GLY A 12 11.31 3.08 -13.57
C GLY A 12 12.22 3.29 -12.37
N ILE A 13 12.17 4.48 -11.75
CA ILE A 13 12.85 4.84 -10.50
C ILE A 13 11.91 4.57 -9.31
N LEU A 14 12.42 3.88 -8.29
CA LEU A 14 11.71 3.64 -7.04
C LEU A 14 11.91 4.81 -6.07
N THR A 15 10.81 5.33 -5.55
CA THR A 15 10.78 6.26 -4.41
C THR A 15 9.53 6.01 -3.57
N ALA A 16 9.27 6.78 -2.53
CA ALA A 16 8.10 6.65 -1.68
C ALA A 16 7.68 8.02 -1.11
N LEU A 17 6.42 8.14 -0.70
CA LEU A 17 5.92 9.33 -0.02
C LEU A 17 6.71 9.69 1.24
N ASN A 18 7.22 8.67 1.94
CA ASN A 18 8.24 8.85 2.96
C ASN A 18 9.49 8.06 2.56
N PRO A 19 10.52 8.72 2.01
CA PRO A 19 11.77 8.10 1.60
C PRO A 19 12.46 7.30 2.71
N LYS A 20 12.26 7.66 3.98
CA LYS A 20 12.85 6.95 5.12
C LYS A 20 12.37 5.49 5.22
N ASN A 21 11.21 5.17 4.65
CA ASN A 21 10.67 3.81 4.64
C ASN A 21 11.42 2.89 3.65
N LEU A 22 12.15 3.47 2.70
CA LEU A 22 12.92 2.72 1.69
C LEU A 22 14.39 2.53 2.08
N GLY A 23 14.82 3.07 3.24
CA GLY A 23 16.23 3.07 3.61
C GLY A 23 17.09 3.77 2.56
N GLY A 24 18.12 3.09 2.05
CA GLY A 24 19.02 3.60 1.00
C GLY A 24 18.50 3.45 -0.43
N LEU A 25 17.23 3.07 -0.62
CA LEU A 25 16.64 2.81 -1.94
C LEU A 25 15.81 3.97 -2.50
N ASP A 26 15.85 5.14 -1.86
CA ASP A 26 15.22 6.33 -2.43
C ASP A 26 15.90 6.74 -3.75
N HIS A 27 15.10 7.00 -4.78
CA HIS A 27 15.53 7.24 -6.16
C HIS A 27 16.34 6.08 -6.79
N TYR A 28 16.09 4.85 -6.37
CA TYR A 28 16.79 3.67 -6.90
C TYR A 28 16.33 3.31 -8.32
N PRO A 29 17.22 3.09 -9.30
CA PRO A 29 16.88 2.80 -10.69
C PRO A 29 16.42 1.35 -10.92
N LEU A 30 15.33 0.97 -10.25
CA LEU A 30 14.83 -0.40 -10.13
C LEU A 30 14.63 -1.09 -11.48
N GLN A 31 13.99 -0.41 -12.44
CA GLN A 31 13.73 -0.99 -13.76
C GLN A 31 15.02 -1.28 -14.52
N ALA A 32 15.97 -0.34 -14.52
CA ALA A 32 17.23 -0.47 -15.24
C ALA A 32 18.10 -1.59 -14.66
N VAL A 33 18.19 -1.67 -13.33
CA VAL A 33 18.97 -2.71 -12.64
C VAL A 33 18.39 -4.10 -12.93
N ILE A 34 17.07 -4.28 -12.84
CA ILE A 34 16.46 -5.59 -13.13
C ILE A 34 16.64 -5.94 -14.61
N ALA A 35 16.52 -4.98 -15.53
CA ALA A 35 16.74 -5.21 -16.96
C ALA A 35 18.19 -5.63 -17.25
N GLU A 36 19.17 -5.03 -16.57
CA GLU A 36 20.58 -5.38 -16.69
C GLU A 36 20.85 -6.82 -16.22
N ILE A 37 20.30 -7.20 -15.06
CA ILE A 37 20.49 -8.54 -14.47
C ILE A 37 19.83 -9.61 -15.35
N THR A 38 18.59 -9.37 -15.77
CA THR A 38 17.78 -10.37 -16.47
C THR A 38 18.03 -10.44 -17.97
N ARG A 39 18.59 -9.37 -18.56
CA ARG A 39 18.69 -9.17 -20.02
C ARG A 39 17.35 -9.24 -20.76
N LEU A 40 16.26 -8.91 -20.06
CA LEU A 40 14.89 -8.90 -20.61
C LEU A 40 14.29 -7.50 -20.57
N PRO A 41 13.29 -7.20 -21.42
CA PRO A 41 12.44 -6.03 -21.25
C PRO A 41 11.70 -6.10 -19.91
N VAL A 42 11.84 -5.04 -19.09
CA VAL A 42 11.23 -4.92 -17.75
C VAL A 42 10.28 -3.74 -17.71
N THR A 43 9.10 -3.95 -17.12
CA THR A 43 8.19 -2.89 -16.69
C THR A 43 8.02 -2.98 -15.19
N VAL A 44 8.09 -1.85 -14.51
CA VAL A 44 7.87 -1.76 -13.06
C VAL A 44 6.65 -0.88 -12.81
N ILE A 45 5.81 -1.30 -11.88
CA ILE A 45 4.59 -0.57 -11.50
C ILE A 45 4.35 -0.71 -10.00
N ASN A 46 3.62 0.24 -9.41
CA ASN A 46 3.17 0.12 -8.03
C ASN A 46 2.29 -1.13 -7.83
N ASP A 47 2.39 -1.75 -6.65
CA ASP A 47 1.66 -2.95 -6.24
C ASP A 47 0.13 -2.80 -6.26
N ALA A 48 -0.42 -1.73 -5.70
CA ALA A 48 -1.85 -1.45 -5.72
C ALA A 48 -2.37 -1.14 -7.12
N GLN A 49 -1.58 -0.46 -7.96
CA GLN A 49 -1.89 -0.26 -9.38
C GLN A 49 -1.88 -1.58 -10.17
N ALA A 50 -0.90 -2.47 -9.91
CA ALA A 50 -0.85 -3.79 -10.53
C ALA A 50 -2.06 -4.64 -10.13
N ALA A 51 -2.41 -4.64 -8.84
CA ALA A 51 -3.58 -5.34 -8.32
C ALA A 51 -4.87 -4.80 -8.95
N ALA A 52 -5.01 -3.47 -9.05
CA ALA A 52 -6.15 -2.84 -9.71
C ALA A 52 -6.30 -3.29 -11.17
N TRP A 53 -5.20 -3.39 -11.91
CA TRP A 53 -5.24 -3.88 -13.29
C TRP A 53 -5.59 -5.36 -13.35
N ALA A 54 -5.04 -6.18 -12.47
CA ALA A 54 -5.34 -7.60 -12.42
C ALA A 54 -6.84 -7.85 -12.14
N GLU A 55 -7.42 -7.17 -11.14
CA GLU A 55 -8.84 -7.24 -10.81
C GLU A 55 -9.73 -6.75 -11.97
N TYR A 56 -9.33 -5.67 -12.63
CA TYR A 56 -10.04 -5.15 -13.80
C TYR A 56 -10.15 -6.18 -14.93
N GLN A 57 -9.05 -6.90 -15.20
CA GLN A 57 -8.96 -7.86 -16.30
C GLN A 57 -9.84 -9.10 -16.09
N VAL A 58 -10.17 -9.45 -14.85
CA VAL A 58 -10.98 -10.62 -14.51
C VAL A 58 -12.45 -10.29 -14.23
N LEU A 59 -12.85 -9.02 -14.39
CA LEU A 59 -14.25 -8.64 -14.26
C LEU A 59 -15.13 -9.40 -15.28
N PRO A 60 -16.31 -9.90 -14.86
CA PRO A 60 -17.25 -10.57 -15.77
C PRO A 60 -17.73 -9.66 -16.91
N GLU A 61 -17.79 -8.35 -16.65
CA GLU A 61 -18.17 -7.33 -17.61
C GLU A 61 -17.14 -6.21 -17.61
N GLN A 62 -16.72 -5.79 -18.80
CA GLN A 62 -15.74 -4.73 -18.99
C GLN A 62 -16.39 -3.36 -18.78
N VAL A 63 -16.19 -2.78 -17.60
CA VAL A 63 -16.61 -1.41 -17.30
C VAL A 63 -15.58 -0.41 -17.82
N ALA A 64 -16.02 0.77 -18.26
CA ALA A 64 -15.10 1.81 -18.73
C ALA A 64 -14.22 2.36 -17.60
N ASN A 65 -14.74 2.39 -16.37
CA ASN A 65 -14.08 3.00 -15.23
C ASN A 65 -14.20 2.10 -14.00
N MET A 66 -13.10 1.94 -13.27
CA MET A 66 -13.04 1.15 -12.03
C MET A 66 -12.07 1.81 -11.05
N ALA A 67 -12.43 1.82 -9.77
CA ALA A 67 -11.49 2.10 -8.70
C ALA A 67 -11.32 0.84 -7.85
N PHE A 68 -10.08 0.47 -7.60
CA PHE A 68 -9.69 -0.60 -6.70
C PHE A 68 -9.08 0.02 -5.45
N VAL A 69 -9.46 -0.49 -4.27
CA VAL A 69 -8.87 -0.09 -2.98
C VAL A 69 -8.45 -1.35 -2.25
N THR A 70 -7.20 -1.38 -1.80
CA THR A 70 -6.67 -2.45 -0.94
C THR A 70 -6.48 -1.90 0.47
N VAL A 71 -7.01 -2.64 1.44
CA VAL A 71 -6.83 -2.37 2.87
C VAL A 71 -6.13 -3.58 3.47
N SER A 72 -4.90 -3.38 3.93
CA SER A 72 -4.05 -4.41 4.53
C SER A 72 -3.25 -3.74 5.66
N THR A 73 -1.94 -3.96 5.78
CA THR A 73 -1.08 -3.18 6.69
C THR A 73 -1.21 -1.68 6.43
N GLY A 74 -1.28 -1.27 5.15
CA GLY A 74 -1.54 0.09 4.69
C GLY A 74 -2.84 0.21 3.89
N VAL A 75 -3.03 1.36 3.22
CA VAL A 75 -4.14 1.57 2.28
C VAL A 75 -3.60 2.03 0.93
N GLY A 76 -3.84 1.22 -0.11
CA GLY A 76 -3.46 1.52 -1.49
C GLY A 76 -4.68 1.55 -2.40
N ALA A 77 -4.52 2.13 -3.59
CA ALA A 77 -5.55 2.09 -4.62
C ALA A 77 -4.94 2.09 -6.03
N GLY A 78 -5.78 1.73 -7.00
CA GLY A 78 -5.50 1.93 -8.42
C GLY A 78 -6.78 2.29 -9.15
N VAL A 79 -6.65 3.04 -10.23
CA VAL A 79 -7.80 3.55 -10.99
C VAL A 79 -7.66 3.22 -12.46
N VAL A 80 -8.72 2.67 -13.03
CA VAL A 80 -8.89 2.46 -14.47
C VAL A 80 -9.92 3.48 -14.95
N ILE A 81 -9.58 4.27 -15.97
CA ILE A 81 -10.47 5.28 -16.55
C ILE A 81 -10.39 5.16 -18.07
N ASN A 82 -11.54 5.06 -18.72
CA ASN A 82 -11.69 4.79 -20.15
C ASN A 82 -10.88 3.55 -20.60
N HIS A 83 -11.03 2.44 -19.87
CA HIS A 83 -10.37 1.15 -20.13
C HIS A 83 -8.83 1.14 -20.00
N ALA A 84 -8.22 2.21 -19.49
CA ALA A 84 -6.78 2.29 -19.28
C ALA A 84 -6.46 2.42 -17.79
N LEU A 85 -5.43 1.72 -17.31
CA LEU A 85 -4.88 1.94 -15.98
C LEU A 85 -4.21 3.32 -15.91
N HIS A 86 -4.58 4.13 -14.92
CA HIS A 86 -3.98 5.44 -14.68
C HIS A 86 -2.92 5.35 -13.59
N THR A 87 -1.66 5.46 -13.98
CA THR A 87 -0.49 5.50 -13.07
C THR A 87 -0.13 6.93 -12.66
N GLY A 88 -0.56 7.93 -13.44
CA GLY A 88 -0.20 9.34 -13.27
C GLY A 88 1.20 9.66 -13.79
N ARG A 89 1.48 10.95 -14.02
CA ARG A 89 2.73 11.42 -14.67
C ARG A 89 4.00 10.92 -13.98
N HIS A 90 3.97 10.79 -12.66
CA HIS A 90 5.10 10.36 -11.82
C HIS A 90 4.76 9.12 -10.99
N GLY A 91 3.85 8.26 -11.46
CA GLY A 91 3.48 7.02 -10.76
C GLY A 91 2.67 7.20 -9.47
N ILE A 92 2.24 8.43 -9.15
CA ILE A 92 1.58 8.76 -7.87
C ILE A 92 0.07 8.49 -7.85
N ALA A 93 -0.58 8.25 -8.99
CA ALA A 93 -2.02 8.02 -9.02
C ALA A 93 -2.37 6.78 -8.20
N GLY A 94 -3.53 6.79 -7.52
CA GLY A 94 -3.94 5.67 -6.67
C GLY A 94 -3.30 5.62 -5.28
N HIS A 95 -2.51 6.62 -4.85
CA HIS A 95 -2.08 6.76 -3.45
C HIS A 95 -3.22 7.27 -2.52
N ALA A 96 -4.41 6.68 -2.64
CA ALA A 96 -5.63 7.11 -1.97
C ALA A 96 -5.56 6.99 -0.43
N GLY A 97 -4.72 6.08 0.09
CA GLY A 97 -4.44 5.99 1.52
C GLY A 97 -3.94 7.29 2.14
N HIS A 98 -3.37 8.20 1.34
CA HIS A 98 -2.86 9.49 1.83
C HIS A 98 -3.78 10.67 1.55
N MET A 99 -5.00 10.42 1.09
CA MET A 99 -6.07 11.43 1.06
C MET A 99 -6.50 11.79 2.48
N LEU A 100 -7.01 13.01 2.66
CA LEU A 100 -7.49 13.49 3.95
C LEU A 100 -8.81 12.81 4.29
N ALA A 101 -8.86 12.13 5.44
CA ALA A 101 -10.08 11.59 6.04
C ALA A 101 -10.56 12.45 7.22
N ASP A 102 -9.65 12.88 8.10
CA ASP A 102 -9.98 13.71 9.26
C ASP A 102 -8.89 14.76 9.53
N PRO A 103 -9.16 16.09 9.39
CA PRO A 103 -8.17 17.13 9.66
C PRO A 103 -7.62 17.14 11.09
N HIS A 104 -8.30 16.49 12.04
CA HIS A 104 -7.89 16.35 13.43
C HIS A 104 -7.45 14.92 13.78
N GLY A 105 -7.29 14.06 12.77
CA GLY A 105 -6.90 12.67 12.93
C GLY A 105 -5.43 12.45 13.33
N PRO A 106 -4.99 11.19 13.39
CA PRO A 106 -3.62 10.84 13.75
C PRO A 106 -2.57 11.28 12.70
N ARG A 107 -1.30 11.38 13.11
CA ARG A 107 -0.20 11.59 12.15
C ARG A 107 0.02 10.33 11.32
N CYS A 108 0.10 10.49 10.01
CA CYS A 108 0.40 9.43 9.06
C CYS A 108 1.92 9.26 8.88
N GLY A 109 2.35 8.05 8.51
CA GLY A 109 3.73 7.75 8.16
C GLY A 109 4.27 8.55 6.96
N CYS A 110 3.40 9.09 6.10
CA CYS A 110 3.78 10.02 5.03
C CYS A 110 4.12 11.45 5.52
N GLY A 111 3.90 11.76 6.80
CA GLY A 111 4.17 13.07 7.42
C GLY A 111 2.95 14.00 7.53
N ARG A 112 1.87 13.73 6.80
CA ARG A 112 0.59 14.44 6.91
C ARG A 112 -0.21 14.02 8.14
N THR A 113 -1.23 14.81 8.49
CA THR A 113 -2.21 14.49 9.53
C THR A 113 -3.51 14.03 8.88
N GLY A 114 -4.15 13.00 9.44
CA GLY A 114 -5.51 12.65 9.07
C GLY A 114 -5.67 11.83 7.80
N CYS A 115 -4.63 11.14 7.35
CA CYS A 115 -4.73 10.30 6.15
C CYS A 115 -5.68 9.12 6.36
N VAL A 116 -6.37 8.69 5.30
CA VAL A 116 -7.19 7.47 5.29
C VAL A 116 -6.42 6.29 5.89
N GLU A 117 -5.18 6.06 5.46
CA GLU A 117 -4.32 4.98 5.96
C GLU A 117 -4.08 5.08 7.47
N ALA A 118 -3.90 6.27 8.01
CA ALA A 118 -3.62 6.46 9.43
C ALA A 118 -4.83 6.14 10.34
N ILE A 119 -6.01 5.97 9.74
CA ILE A 119 -7.29 5.73 10.44
C ILE A 119 -7.84 4.34 10.12
N ALA A 120 -7.80 3.95 8.85
CA ALA A 120 -8.53 2.78 8.32
C ALA A 120 -7.63 1.61 7.90
N SER A 121 -6.31 1.73 7.95
CA SER A 121 -5.44 0.58 7.67
C SER A 121 -5.57 -0.49 8.76
N GLY A 122 -5.20 -1.73 8.44
CA GLY A 122 -5.14 -2.82 9.41
C GLY A 122 -4.20 -2.48 10.58
N THR A 123 -3.08 -1.79 10.34
CA THR A 123 -2.22 -1.30 11.42
C THR A 123 -2.92 -0.27 12.30
N ALA A 124 -3.64 0.69 11.71
CA ALA A 124 -4.40 1.70 12.46
C ALA A 124 -5.53 1.08 13.29
N ILE A 125 -6.31 0.18 12.68
CA ILE A 125 -7.37 -0.57 13.35
C ILE A 125 -6.79 -1.42 14.49
N GLY A 126 -5.66 -2.09 14.27
CA GLY A 126 -4.98 -2.88 15.29
C GLY A 126 -4.56 -2.05 16.50
N VAL A 127 -3.93 -0.88 16.28
CA VAL A 127 -3.53 0.06 17.35
C VAL A 127 -4.74 0.59 18.10
N ALA A 128 -5.77 1.06 17.37
CA ALA A 128 -7.00 1.58 17.98
C ALA A 128 -7.73 0.51 18.79
N GLY A 129 -7.78 -0.72 18.27
CA GLY A 129 -8.32 -1.89 18.95
C GLY A 129 -7.57 -2.16 20.25
N GLN A 130 -6.24 -2.31 20.22
CA GLN A 130 -5.44 -2.52 21.43
C GLN A 130 -5.69 -1.44 22.49
N ALA A 131 -5.74 -0.17 22.10
CA ALA A 131 -6.02 0.94 23.03
C ALA A 131 -7.44 0.88 23.64
N HIS A 132 -8.42 0.39 22.88
CA HIS A 132 -9.79 0.21 23.36
C HIS A 132 -9.89 -0.98 24.32
N TRP A 133 -9.34 -2.14 23.93
CA TRP A 133 -9.44 -3.39 24.69
C TRP A 133 -8.52 -3.45 25.92
N ALA A 134 -7.41 -2.70 25.95
CA ALA A 134 -6.55 -2.58 27.13
C ALA A 134 -7.26 -1.99 28.35
N LYS A 135 -8.41 -1.32 28.15
CA LYS A 135 -9.26 -0.75 29.20
C LYS A 135 -10.23 -1.78 29.81
N THR A 136 -10.33 -2.98 29.25
CA THR A 136 -11.27 -4.02 29.69
C THR A 136 -10.51 -5.19 30.32
N ALA A 137 -10.72 -5.42 31.63
CA ALA A 137 -9.91 -6.35 32.44
C ALA A 137 -9.89 -7.82 31.94
N LEU A 138 -10.94 -8.27 31.24
CA LEU A 138 -11.08 -9.63 30.72
C LEU A 138 -10.18 -9.95 29.51
N VAL A 139 -9.77 -8.96 28.71
CA VAL A 139 -9.02 -9.20 27.46
C VAL A 139 -7.50 -9.28 27.68
N LYS A 140 -6.99 -8.73 28.80
CA LYS A 140 -5.57 -8.88 29.19
C LYS A 140 -5.15 -10.35 29.30
N LEU A 141 -6.07 -11.24 29.70
CA LEU A 141 -5.80 -12.67 29.79
C LEU A 141 -5.73 -13.33 28.39
N CYS A 142 -6.57 -12.91 27.44
CA CYS A 142 -6.66 -13.51 26.12
C CYS A 142 -5.54 -13.05 25.16
N MET A 143 -5.17 -11.75 25.18
CA MET A 143 -4.03 -11.24 24.39
C MET A 143 -2.68 -11.83 24.82
N ASN A 144 -2.52 -12.19 26.11
CA ASN A 144 -1.31 -12.86 26.59
C ASN A 144 -1.21 -14.33 26.12
N ILE A 145 -2.32 -14.96 25.76
CA ILE A 145 -2.37 -16.35 25.27
C ILE A 145 -2.10 -16.37 23.76
N THR A 146 -2.78 -15.53 22.98
CA THR A 146 -2.64 -15.53 21.52
C THR A 146 -1.27 -15.03 21.03
N CYS A 147 -0.64 -14.07 21.72
CA CYS A 147 0.73 -13.64 21.36
C CYS A 147 1.82 -14.65 21.73
N ARG A 148 1.60 -15.55 22.70
CA ARG A 148 2.58 -16.61 23.01
C ARG A 148 2.53 -17.76 21.99
N GLU A 149 1.35 -18.05 21.44
CA GLU A 149 1.15 -19.15 20.50
C GLU A 149 1.61 -18.82 19.06
N MET A 150 1.65 -17.53 18.68
CA MET A 150 2.16 -17.09 17.36
C MET A 150 3.70 -17.08 17.24
N ASN A 151 4.43 -17.34 18.33
CA ASN A 151 5.90 -17.41 18.35
C ASN A 151 6.43 -18.86 18.47
N ALA A 152 5.59 -19.86 18.28
CA ALA A 152 6.04 -21.24 18.16
C ALA A 152 6.77 -21.41 16.80
N PRO A 153 8.02 -21.93 16.79
CA PRO A 153 8.69 -22.24 15.55
C PRO A 153 7.96 -23.40 14.85
N TRP A 154 7.77 -23.27 13.54
CA TRP A 154 7.42 -24.40 12.67
C TRP A 154 8.55 -25.44 12.66
#